data_AF-A0A4R3FAU2-F1
#
_entry.id   AF-A0A4R3FAU2-F1
#
_cell.length_a   1.000
_cell.length_b   1.000
_cell.length_c   1.000
_cell.angle_alpha   90.00
_cell.angle_beta   90.00
_cell.angle_gamma   90.00
#
_symmetry.space_group_name_H-M   'P 1'
#
loop_
_entity.id
_entity.type
_entity.pdbx_description
1 polymer ?
#
loop_
_entity_poly.entity_id
_entity_poly.type
_entity_poly.pdbx_seq_one_letter_code
_entity_poly.pdbx_strand_id
1 'polypeptide(L)'
;MEYTKQVLDRSTGELVTISTGEWRTITEVADMHSIGGRKFRVVLRRLNFLQLEYVGEDWRHRLAPWVTERGWGKRLRRNFGERSTPFDVVSPEAQEWIGQHLALVLAEMEAEVSPEIATAVAALDGFRTARNEYRAKLTDGREMSVEEMVRWMSDYFPKLSQPEIATALDVSQQLVSRYQDQRSKSLKRARALRGSRPGSIAAAALTMVFNRCA
;
A
#
# COMPACT_ATOMS: atom_id res chain seq x y z
N MET A 1 16.53 15.40 -0.76
CA MET A 1 16.98 16.78 -0.40
C MET A 1 18.46 16.70 -0.03
N GLU A 2 19.33 17.50 -0.64
CA GLU A 2 20.74 17.54 -0.26
C GLU A 2 20.89 18.30 1.07
N TYR A 3 21.48 17.67 2.07
CA TYR A 3 21.72 18.31 3.37
C TYR A 3 23.18 18.72 3.48
N THR A 4 23.41 19.92 3.99
CA THR A 4 24.76 20.43 4.26
C THR A 4 24.98 20.59 5.77
N LYS A 5 26.24 20.57 6.20
CA LYS A 5 26.66 20.87 7.57
C LYS A 5 27.76 21.91 7.54
N GLN A 6 27.67 22.92 8.40
CA GLN A 6 28.76 23.86 8.64
C GLN A 6 29.72 23.29 9.68
N VAL A 7 31.00 23.24 9.33
CA VAL A 7 32.07 22.77 10.20
C VAL A 7 33.11 23.87 10.31
N LEU A 8 33.53 24.18 11.53
CA LEU A 8 34.63 25.11 11.75
C LEU A 8 35.95 24.44 11.37
N ASP A 9 36.57 24.94 10.31
CA ASP A 9 37.93 24.56 9.96
C ASP A 9 38.89 25.21 10.95
N ARG A 10 39.55 24.39 11.77
CA ARG A 10 40.45 24.85 12.82
C ARG A 10 41.76 25.42 12.29
N SER A 11 42.09 25.17 11.02
CA SER A 11 43.31 25.67 10.39
C SER A 11 43.14 27.07 9.80
N THR A 12 41.95 27.37 9.28
CA THR A 12 41.62 28.66 8.65
C THR A 12 40.78 29.56 9.55
N GLY A 13 40.08 28.98 10.54
CA GLY A 13 39.13 29.69 11.40
C GLY A 13 37.77 29.94 10.73
N GLU A 14 37.56 29.45 9.51
CA GLU A 14 36.34 29.68 8.73
C GLU A 14 35.32 28.55 8.90
N LEU A 15 34.03 28.89 8.76
CA LEU A 15 32.95 27.91 8.69
C LEU A 15 32.83 27.39 7.26
N VAL A 16 33.25 26.15 7.03
CA VAL A 16 33.14 25.49 5.74
C VAL A 16 31.84 24.71 5.67
N THR A 17 31.09 24.88 4.58
CA THR A 17 29.87 24.11 4.32
C THR A 17 30.22 22.84 3.56
N ILE A 18 29.94 21.68 4.16
CA ILE A 18 30.22 20.36 3.58
C ILE A 18 28.88 19.67 3.27
N SER A 19 28.75 19.10 2.08
CA SER A 19 27.59 18.26 1.74
C SER A 19 27.63 16.96 2.54
N THR A 20 26.49 16.59 3.13
CA THR A 20 26.26 15.33 3.84
C THR A 20 25.44 14.34 3.00
N GLY A 21 25.33 14.62 1.69
CA GLY A 21 24.60 13.82 0.72
C GLY A 21 23.09 14.02 0.74
N GLU A 22 22.40 13.20 -0.06
CA GLU A 22 20.95 13.24 -0.19
C GLU A 22 20.26 12.46 0.92
N TRP A 23 19.56 13.19 1.79
CA TRP A 23 18.67 12.53 2.73
C TRP A 23 17.29 12.42 2.10
N ARG A 24 16.67 11.26 2.36
CA ARG A 24 15.41 10.86 1.75
C ARG A 24 14.42 10.48 2.85
N THR A 25 13.16 10.78 2.61
CA THR A 25 12.05 10.29 3.44
C THR A 25 11.90 8.77 3.28
N ILE A 26 11.25 8.12 4.23
CA ILE A 26 10.97 6.69 4.15
C ILE A 26 10.21 6.30 2.87
N THR A 27 9.31 7.16 2.39
CA THR A 27 8.57 6.93 1.14
C THR A 27 9.50 6.97 -0.07
N GLU A 28 10.36 7.99 -0.17
CA GLU A 28 11.32 8.10 -1.28
C GLU A 28 12.30 6.94 -1.33
N VAL A 29 12.72 6.40 -0.17
CA VAL A 29 13.56 5.19 -0.12
C VAL A 29 12.78 3.95 -0.54
N ALA A 30 11.50 3.84 -0.15
CA ALA A 30 10.64 2.74 -0.61
C ALA A 30 10.54 2.73 -2.14
N ASP A 31 10.36 3.91 -2.74
CA ASP A 31 10.26 4.08 -4.20
C ASP A 31 11.55 3.69 -4.92
N MET A 32 12.74 3.99 -4.35
CA MET A 32 14.03 3.54 -4.90
C MET A 32 14.13 2.02 -5.03
N HIS A 33 13.48 1.29 -4.12
CA HIS A 33 13.44 -0.17 -4.13
C HIS A 33 12.21 -0.72 -4.86
N SER A 34 11.37 0.13 -5.45
CA SER A 34 10.09 -0.26 -6.06
C SER A 34 9.18 -1.04 -5.10
N ILE A 35 9.22 -0.70 -3.81
CA ILE A 35 8.39 -1.32 -2.77
C ILE A 35 7.34 -0.32 -2.32
N GLY A 36 6.08 -0.77 -2.26
CA GLY A 36 5.00 0.05 -1.70
C GLY A 36 5.32 0.51 -0.27
N GLY A 37 5.10 1.79 0.02
CA GLY A 37 5.48 2.39 1.31
C GLY A 37 4.84 1.73 2.55
N ARG A 38 3.77 0.94 2.39
CA ARG A 38 3.21 0.11 3.47
C ARG A 38 4.08 -1.11 3.76
N LYS A 39 4.32 -1.97 2.76
CA LYS A 39 5.23 -3.11 2.86
C LYS A 39 6.61 -2.68 3.35
N PHE A 40 7.13 -1.56 2.84
CA PHE A 40 8.43 -1.03 3.27
C PHE A 40 8.45 -0.64 4.75
N ARG A 41 7.39 0.00 5.27
CA ARG A 41 7.27 0.28 6.72
C ARG A 41 7.23 -0.99 7.57
N VAL A 42 6.65 -2.08 7.08
CA VAL A 42 6.65 -3.37 7.78
C VAL A 42 8.08 -3.93 7.85
N VAL A 43 8.82 -3.92 6.74
CA VAL A 43 10.24 -4.31 6.70
C VAL A 43 11.04 -3.51 7.73
N LEU A 44 10.92 -2.17 7.71
CA LEU A 44 11.68 -1.33 8.62
C LEU A 44 11.31 -1.52 10.10
N ARG A 45 10.07 -1.93 10.41
CA ARG A 45 9.72 -2.35 11.78
C ARG A 45 10.37 -3.66 12.18
N ARG A 46 10.47 -4.64 11.28
CA ARG A 46 11.18 -5.90 11.55
C ARG A 46 12.67 -5.68 11.81
N LEU A 47 13.27 -4.72 11.10
CA LEU A 47 14.64 -4.26 11.34
C LEU A 47 14.81 -3.43 12.62
N ASN A 48 13.74 -3.22 13.41
CA ASN A 48 13.70 -2.27 14.52
C ASN A 48 14.14 -0.84 14.13
N PHE A 49 14.07 -0.50 12.85
CA PHE A 49 14.47 0.79 12.31
C PHE A 49 13.35 1.83 12.48
N LEU A 50 12.10 1.39 12.49
CA LEU A 50 10.92 2.18 12.84
C LEU A 50 10.23 1.66 14.10
N GLN A 51 9.67 2.57 14.88
CA GLN A 51 8.80 2.31 16.01
C GLN A 51 7.46 3.04 15.86
N LEU A 52 6.42 2.54 16.53
CA LEU A 52 5.15 3.23 16.63
C LEU A 52 5.19 4.19 17.81
N GLU A 53 4.95 5.46 17.55
CA GLU A 53 4.81 6.50 18.58
C GLU A 53 3.41 7.10 18.51
N TYR A 54 2.82 7.33 19.68
CA TYR A 54 1.61 8.11 19.80
C TYR A 54 1.98 9.60 19.81
N VAL A 55 1.65 10.33 18.75
CA VAL A 55 2.02 11.73 18.57
C VAL A 55 0.77 12.57 18.37
N GLY A 56 0.41 13.36 19.39
CA GLY A 56 -0.82 14.14 19.41
C GLY A 56 -2.03 13.23 19.61
N GLU A 57 -2.69 12.87 18.51
CA GLU A 57 -3.93 12.07 18.49
C GLU A 57 -3.83 10.84 17.57
N ASP A 58 -2.67 10.56 16.99
CA ASP A 58 -2.50 9.50 16.00
C ASP A 58 -1.23 8.68 16.23
N TRP A 59 -1.30 7.42 15.82
CA TRP A 59 -0.17 6.50 15.83
C TRP A 59 0.67 6.70 14.58
N ARG A 60 1.96 6.99 14.77
CA ARG A 60 2.87 7.29 13.66
C ARG A 60 4.08 6.40 13.71
N HIS A 61 4.49 5.91 12.54
CA HIS A 61 5.79 5.30 12.37
C HIS A 61 6.87 6.36 12.42
N ARG A 62 7.78 6.24 13.38
CA ARG A 62 8.93 7.12 13.58
C ARG A 62 10.22 6.32 13.61
N LEU A 63 11.33 6.90 13.19
CA LEU A 63 12.66 6.29 13.31
C LEU A 63 12.92 5.86 14.74
N ALA A 64 13.50 4.70 14.99
CA ALA A 64 13.87 4.29 16.35
C ALA A 64 15.00 5.19 16.93
N PRO A 65 15.12 5.34 18.27
CA PRO A 65 16.11 6.23 18.89
C PRO A 65 17.54 5.92 18.46
N TRP A 66 17.90 4.64 18.40
CA TRP A 66 19.24 4.20 17.99
C TRP A 66 19.61 4.65 16.58
N VAL A 67 18.64 4.77 15.66
CA VAL A 67 18.87 5.27 14.30
C VAL A 67 19.25 6.75 14.34
N THR A 68 18.55 7.54 15.16
CA THR A 68 18.87 8.96 15.32
C THR A 68 20.17 9.18 16.08
N GLU A 69 20.44 8.39 17.12
CA GLU A 69 21.66 8.46 17.93
C GLU A 69 22.91 8.12 17.13
N ARG A 70 22.79 7.15 16.21
CA ARG A 70 23.85 6.78 15.26
C ARG A 70 24.09 7.85 14.17
N GLY A 71 23.23 8.86 14.07
CA GLY A 71 23.30 9.89 13.03
C GLY A 71 22.74 9.45 11.67
N TRP A 72 22.06 8.30 11.63
CA TRP A 72 21.49 7.70 10.42
C TRP A 72 20.15 8.29 10.00
N GLY A 73 19.50 9.03 10.89
CA GLY A 73 18.22 9.62 10.61
C GLY A 73 17.95 10.88 11.41
N LYS A 74 17.06 11.72 10.88
CA LYS A 74 16.57 12.92 11.53
C LYS A 74 15.07 12.82 11.66
N ARG A 75 14.59 12.97 12.89
CA ARG A 75 13.17 13.10 13.20
C ARG A 75 12.79 14.57 13.08
N LEU A 76 12.12 14.95 12.00
CA LEU A 76 11.67 16.34 11.83
C LEU A 76 10.37 16.51 12.61
N ARG A 77 10.41 17.41 13.59
CA ARG A 77 9.26 17.75 14.44
C ARG A 77 8.53 18.95 13.85
N ARG A 78 7.26 19.09 14.24
CA ARG A 78 6.45 20.27 13.94
C ARG A 78 7.13 21.51 14.52
N ASN A 79 7.38 22.53 13.71
CA ASN A 79 7.65 23.87 14.22
C ASN A 79 6.35 24.46 14.76
N PHE A 80 6.38 25.06 15.95
CA PHE A 80 5.24 25.77 16.51
C PHE A 80 4.77 26.86 15.53
N GLY A 81 3.57 26.69 14.94
CA GLY A 81 2.95 27.67 14.03
C GLY A 81 2.62 27.15 12.63
N GLU A 82 3.30 26.12 12.14
CA GLU A 82 3.02 25.56 10.79
C GLU A 82 2.13 24.31 10.85
N ARG A 83 1.25 24.16 9.84
CA ARG A 83 0.40 22.97 9.60
C ARG A 83 1.17 21.83 8.93
N SER A 84 2.49 21.77 9.10
CA SER A 84 3.32 20.71 8.53
C SER A 84 3.24 19.45 9.40
N THR A 85 3.05 18.30 8.74
CA THR A 85 2.97 17.00 9.40
C THR A 85 4.38 16.50 9.71
N PRO A 86 4.69 16.04 10.95
CA PRO A 86 6.00 15.48 11.26
C PRO A 86 6.36 14.33 10.32
N PHE A 87 7.60 14.32 9.83
CA PHE A 87 8.12 13.25 8.98
C PHE A 87 9.59 13.01 9.32
N ASP A 88 10.08 11.85 8.90
CA ASP A 88 11.45 11.44 9.19
C ASP A 88 12.23 11.24 7.90
N VAL A 89 13.52 11.54 7.95
CA VAL A 89 14.46 11.39 6.84
C VAL A 89 15.67 10.56 7.26
N VAL A 90 16.24 9.81 6.31
CA VAL A 90 17.38 8.92 6.51
C VAL A 90 18.57 9.34 5.66
N SER A 91 19.77 9.20 6.23
CA SER A 91 21.03 9.53 5.57
C SER A 91 21.36 8.56 4.43
N PRO A 92 22.28 8.91 3.51
CA PRO A 92 22.76 7.98 2.49
C PRO A 92 23.29 6.65 3.06
N GLU A 93 24.06 6.70 4.16
CA GLU A 93 24.59 5.51 4.83
C GLU A 93 23.46 4.59 5.33
N ALA A 94 22.41 5.18 5.90
CA ALA A 94 21.26 4.42 6.35
C ALA A 94 20.46 3.81 5.18
N GLN A 95 20.37 4.52 4.05
CA GLN A 95 19.74 4.00 2.82
C GLN A 95 20.49 2.77 2.31
N GLU A 96 21.81 2.82 2.28
CA GLU A 96 22.66 1.68 1.88
C GLU A 96 22.48 0.50 2.84
N TRP A 97 22.53 0.75 4.15
CA TRP A 97 22.34 -0.29 5.16
C TRP A 97 20.96 -0.96 5.03
N ILE A 98 19.90 -0.17 4.82
CA ILE A 98 18.56 -0.72 4.57
C ILE A 98 18.58 -1.61 3.32
N GLY A 99 19.19 -1.16 2.22
CA GLY A 99 19.32 -1.91 0.98
C GLY A 99 19.99 -3.28 1.17
N GLN A 100 21.04 -3.34 1.99
CA GLN A 100 21.77 -4.58 2.28
C GLN A 100 20.92 -5.62 3.03
N HIS A 101 20.00 -5.17 3.90
CA HIS A 101 19.18 -6.07 4.73
C HIS A 101 17.81 -6.36 4.12
N LEU A 102 17.40 -5.56 3.13
CA LEU A 102 16.06 -5.60 2.54
C LEU A 102 15.72 -6.97 1.95
N ALA A 103 16.60 -7.54 1.15
CA ALA A 103 16.35 -8.81 0.46
C ALA A 103 16.13 -9.95 1.47
N LEU A 104 16.92 -9.99 2.54
CA LEU A 104 16.82 -11.00 3.59
C LEU A 104 15.48 -10.91 4.32
N VAL A 105 15.07 -9.71 4.76
CA VAL A 105 13.80 -9.54 5.47
C VAL A 105 12.60 -9.84 4.57
N LEU A 106 12.69 -9.50 3.28
CA LEU A 106 11.64 -9.85 2.33
C LEU A 106 11.50 -11.36 2.15
N ALA A 107 12.62 -12.08 2.06
CA ALA A 107 12.61 -13.54 1.96
C ALA A 107 12.03 -14.20 3.22
N GLU A 108 12.37 -13.70 4.41
CA GLU A 108 11.77 -14.15 5.68
C GLU A 108 10.25 -13.89 5.71
N MET A 109 9.83 -12.68 5.30
CA MET A 109 8.42 -12.33 5.21
C MET A 109 7.67 -13.24 4.25
N GLU A 110 8.26 -13.58 3.12
CA GLU A 110 7.67 -14.48 2.12
C GLU A 110 7.58 -15.93 2.63
N ALA A 111 8.60 -16.40 3.36
CA ALA A 111 8.60 -17.73 3.95
C ALA A 111 7.53 -17.92 5.05
N GLU A 112 7.09 -16.84 5.69
CA GLU A 112 5.98 -16.86 6.66
C GLU A 112 4.59 -16.87 6.01
N VAL A 113 4.48 -16.56 4.71
CA VAL A 113 3.20 -16.51 4.03
C VAL A 113 2.67 -17.94 3.81
N SER A 114 1.42 -18.18 4.21
CA SER A 114 0.77 -19.47 3.99
C SER A 114 0.75 -19.84 2.50
N PRO A 115 1.01 -21.11 2.14
CA PRO A 115 1.00 -21.54 0.74
C PRO A 115 -0.35 -21.30 0.04
N GLU A 116 -1.46 -21.28 0.78
CA GLU A 116 -2.78 -20.92 0.28
C GLU A 116 -2.85 -19.45 -0.17
N ILE A 117 -2.24 -18.54 0.59
CA ILE A 117 -2.16 -17.12 0.26
C ILE A 117 -1.28 -16.93 -0.98
N ALA A 118 -0.12 -17.58 -1.02
CA ALA A 118 0.77 -17.53 -2.18
C ALA A 118 0.08 -18.03 -3.45
N THR A 119 -0.66 -19.14 -3.36
CA THR A 119 -1.46 -19.68 -4.46
C THR A 119 -2.53 -18.69 -4.92
N ALA A 120 -3.22 -18.04 -3.97
CA ALA A 120 -4.26 -17.06 -4.28
C ALA A 120 -3.72 -15.80 -4.95
N VAL A 121 -2.54 -15.32 -4.54
CA VAL A 121 -1.84 -14.19 -5.16
C VAL A 121 -1.44 -14.54 -6.59
N ALA A 122 -0.78 -15.68 -6.81
CA ALA A 122 -0.38 -16.12 -8.15
C ALA A 122 -1.58 -16.28 -9.10
N ALA A 123 -2.69 -16.84 -8.61
CA ALA A 123 -3.92 -16.97 -9.38
C ALA A 123 -4.56 -15.61 -9.71
N LEU A 124 -4.54 -14.67 -8.74
CA LEU A 124 -5.03 -13.31 -8.95
C LEU A 124 -4.18 -12.57 -9.98
N ASP A 125 -2.85 -12.69 -9.93
CA ASP A 125 -1.94 -12.02 -10.87
C ASP A 125 -2.12 -12.54 -12.31
N GLY A 126 -2.30 -13.85 -12.47
CA GLY A 126 -2.67 -14.44 -13.76
C GLY A 126 -3.99 -13.89 -14.30
N PHE A 127 -5.02 -13.84 -13.45
CA PHE A 127 -6.32 -13.28 -13.81
C PHE A 127 -6.24 -11.77 -14.14
N ARG A 128 -5.52 -11.01 -13.32
CA ARG A 128 -5.33 -9.57 -13.47
C ARG A 128 -4.62 -9.25 -14.77
N THR A 129 -3.56 -9.98 -15.11
CA THR A 129 -2.82 -9.81 -16.38
C THR A 129 -3.76 -10.00 -17.57
N ALA A 130 -4.44 -11.14 -17.65
CA ALA A 130 -5.36 -11.43 -18.75
C ALA A 130 -6.51 -10.40 -18.84
N ARG A 131 -7.06 -9.98 -17.69
CA ARG A 131 -8.14 -8.98 -17.63
C ARG A 131 -7.66 -7.60 -18.06
N ASN A 132 -6.47 -7.18 -17.62
CA ASN A 132 -5.90 -5.88 -17.96
C ASN A 132 -5.55 -5.81 -19.46
N GLU A 133 -4.99 -6.89 -20.03
CA GLU A 133 -4.74 -7.00 -21.47
C GLU A 133 -6.02 -6.87 -22.31
N TYR A 134 -7.10 -7.53 -21.86
CA TYR A 134 -8.42 -7.40 -22.49
C TYR A 134 -8.94 -5.96 -22.39
N ARG A 135 -8.86 -5.35 -21.20
CA ARG A 135 -9.36 -3.99 -20.95
C ARG A 135 -8.55 -2.91 -21.65
N ALA A 136 -7.25 -3.09 -21.85
CA ALA A 136 -6.43 -2.16 -22.61
C ALA A 136 -6.95 -1.93 -24.05
N LYS A 137 -7.77 -2.85 -24.57
CA LYS A 137 -8.42 -2.75 -25.89
C LYS A 137 -9.76 -2.00 -25.86
N LEU A 138 -10.28 -1.67 -24.66
CA LEU A 138 -11.53 -0.94 -24.48
C LEU A 138 -11.28 0.56 -24.33
N THR A 139 -12.27 1.38 -24.68
CA THR A 139 -12.22 2.85 -24.59
C THR A 139 -11.95 3.36 -23.18
N ASP A 140 -12.32 2.59 -22.16
CA ASP A 140 -12.21 2.94 -20.76
C ASP A 140 -11.08 2.20 -20.03
N GLY A 141 -10.10 1.63 -20.77
CA GLY A 141 -9.06 0.67 -20.37
C GLY A 141 -8.36 0.85 -19.02
N ARG A 142 -9.14 0.72 -17.95
CA ARG A 142 -8.70 0.81 -16.56
C ARG A 142 -8.20 -0.53 -16.09
N GLU A 143 -7.09 -0.50 -15.38
CA GLU A 143 -6.63 -1.66 -14.63
C GLU A 143 -7.68 -2.12 -13.62
N MET A 144 -7.61 -3.41 -13.29
CA MET A 144 -8.38 -3.99 -12.21
C MET A 144 -8.17 -3.22 -10.91
N SER A 145 -9.27 -2.74 -10.32
CA SER A 145 -9.19 -1.97 -9.07
C SER A 145 -9.02 -2.87 -7.86
N VAL A 146 -8.54 -2.31 -6.73
CA VAL A 146 -8.45 -3.04 -5.44
C VAL A 146 -9.81 -3.64 -5.04
N GLU A 147 -10.91 -2.92 -5.28
CA GLU A 147 -12.25 -3.43 -5.02
C GLU A 147 -12.55 -4.70 -5.82
N GLU A 148 -12.21 -4.70 -7.11
CA GLU A 148 -12.38 -5.86 -7.97
C GLU A 148 -11.50 -7.03 -7.51
N MET A 149 -10.26 -6.75 -7.08
CA MET A 149 -9.34 -7.76 -6.53
C MET A 149 -9.92 -8.42 -5.27
N VAL A 150 -10.39 -7.61 -4.31
CA VAL A 150 -11.01 -8.12 -3.07
C VAL A 150 -12.23 -8.98 -3.39
N ARG A 151 -13.09 -8.54 -4.31
CA ARG A 151 -14.27 -9.30 -4.72
C ARG A 151 -13.89 -10.62 -5.37
N TRP A 152 -12.93 -10.60 -6.30
CA TRP A 152 -12.44 -11.81 -6.95
C TRP A 152 -11.84 -12.80 -5.95
N MET A 153 -10.98 -12.35 -5.03
CA MET A 153 -10.41 -13.21 -4.00
C MET A 153 -11.50 -13.82 -3.10
N SER A 154 -12.52 -13.03 -2.74
CA SER A 154 -13.64 -13.50 -1.93
C SER A 154 -14.52 -14.53 -2.66
N ASP A 155 -14.56 -14.48 -4.01
CA ASP A 155 -15.34 -15.40 -4.85
C ASP A 155 -14.58 -16.71 -5.12
N TYR A 156 -13.28 -16.61 -5.46
CA TYR A 156 -12.46 -17.75 -5.88
C TYR A 156 -11.74 -18.45 -4.73
N PHE A 157 -11.46 -17.73 -3.63
CA PHE A 157 -10.80 -18.25 -2.44
C PHE A 157 -11.64 -17.98 -1.18
N PRO A 158 -12.87 -18.54 -1.08
CA PRO A 158 -13.81 -18.23 0.00
C PRO A 158 -13.34 -18.68 1.39
N LYS A 159 -12.29 -19.52 1.46
CA LYS A 159 -11.68 -19.96 2.71
C LYS A 159 -10.72 -18.93 3.31
N LEU A 160 -10.25 -17.96 2.51
CA LEU A 160 -9.38 -16.90 3.00
C LEU A 160 -10.17 -15.94 3.87
N SER A 161 -9.65 -15.68 5.05
CA SER A 161 -10.12 -14.68 5.99
C SER A 161 -9.79 -13.26 5.50
N GLN A 162 -10.46 -12.25 6.08
CA GLN A 162 -10.20 -10.85 5.75
C GLN A 162 -8.74 -10.41 6.02
N PRO A 163 -8.09 -10.82 7.14
CA PRO A 163 -6.67 -10.53 7.35
C PRO A 163 -5.78 -11.14 6.28
N GLU A 164 -6.07 -12.36 5.82
CA GLU A 164 -5.27 -13.03 4.78
C GLU A 164 -5.41 -12.34 3.42
N ILE A 165 -6.62 -11.94 3.04
CA ILE A 165 -6.87 -11.13 1.83
C ILE A 165 -6.18 -9.77 1.94
N ALA A 166 -6.20 -9.15 3.12
CA ALA A 166 -5.52 -7.87 3.36
C ALA A 166 -4.00 -7.99 3.21
N THR A 167 -3.41 -9.08 3.71
CA THR A 167 -1.99 -9.41 3.53
C THR A 167 -1.67 -9.67 2.06
N ALA A 168 -2.49 -10.47 1.37
CA ALA A 168 -2.29 -10.82 -0.04
C ALA A 168 -2.25 -9.58 -0.97
N LEU A 169 -3.09 -8.58 -0.69
CA LEU A 169 -3.24 -7.38 -1.52
C LEU A 169 -2.42 -6.17 -1.02
N ASP A 170 -1.70 -6.31 0.10
CA ASP A 170 -1.06 -5.19 0.84
C ASP A 170 -2.03 -4.03 1.16
N VAL A 171 -3.26 -4.35 1.58
CA VAL A 171 -4.29 -3.36 1.94
C VAL A 171 -4.77 -3.52 3.38
N SER A 172 -5.56 -2.56 3.90
CA SER A 172 -6.07 -2.67 5.28
C SER A 172 -7.21 -3.67 5.34
N GLN A 173 -7.30 -4.41 6.45
CA GLN A 173 -8.44 -5.30 6.71
C GLN A 173 -9.77 -4.54 6.67
N GLN A 174 -9.79 -3.29 7.16
CA GLN A 174 -10.97 -2.42 7.11
C GLN A 174 -11.42 -2.14 5.67
N LEU A 175 -10.49 -1.96 4.74
CA LEU A 175 -10.79 -1.78 3.33
C LEU A 175 -11.37 -3.05 2.71
N VAL A 176 -10.79 -4.21 3.04
CA VAL A 176 -11.33 -5.52 2.63
C VAL A 176 -12.76 -5.70 3.14
N SER A 177 -12.99 -5.47 4.44
CA SER A 177 -14.31 -5.57 5.06
C SER A 177 -15.33 -4.67 4.36
N ARG A 178 -14.96 -3.40 4.10
CA ARG A 178 -15.82 -2.45 3.39
C ARG A 178 -16.23 -2.96 2.01
N TYR A 179 -15.31 -3.51 1.22
CA TYR A 179 -15.62 -4.01 -0.12
C TYR A 179 -16.43 -5.32 -0.09
N GLN A 180 -16.18 -6.20 0.88
CA GLN A 180 -16.99 -7.39 1.10
C GLN A 180 -18.43 -7.05 1.52
N ASP A 181 -18.62 -6.01 2.34
CA ASP A 181 -19.94 -5.53 2.72
C ASP A 181 -20.70 -4.95 1.52
N GLN A 182 -20.02 -4.15 0.68
CA GLN A 182 -20.60 -3.62 -0.54
C GLN A 182 -21.00 -4.74 -1.51
N ARG A 183 -20.17 -5.77 -1.67
CA ARG A 183 -20.48 -6.97 -2.44
C ARG A 183 -21.72 -7.68 -1.90
N SER A 184 -21.76 -7.93 -0.58
CA SER A 184 -22.88 -8.62 0.07
C SER A 184 -24.21 -7.87 -0.10
N LYS A 185 -24.20 -6.53 0.03
CA LYS A 185 -25.35 -5.67 -0.25
C LYS A 185 -25.79 -5.77 -1.72
N SER A 186 -24.84 -5.75 -2.65
CA SER A 186 -25.12 -5.84 -4.08
C SER A 186 -25.72 -7.19 -4.46
N LEU A 187 -25.20 -8.29 -3.92
CA LEU A 187 -25.74 -9.64 -4.11
C LEU A 187 -27.14 -9.78 -3.51
N LYS A 188 -27.37 -9.25 -2.30
CA LYS A 188 -28.71 -9.25 -1.66
C LYS A 188 -29.73 -8.51 -2.53
N ARG A 189 -29.36 -7.34 -3.07
CA ARG A 189 -30.20 -6.57 -4.01
C ARG A 189 -30.48 -7.33 -5.29
N ALA A 190 -29.45 -7.91 -5.92
CA ALA A 190 -29.60 -8.69 -7.15
C ALA A 190 -30.52 -9.92 -6.96
N ARG A 191 -30.40 -10.62 -5.83
CA ARG A 191 -31.30 -11.73 -5.47
C ARG A 191 -32.74 -11.27 -5.26
N ALA A 192 -32.95 -10.15 -4.57
CA ALA A 192 -34.28 -9.57 -4.40
C ALA A 192 -34.92 -9.17 -5.74
N LEU A 193 -34.13 -8.59 -6.66
CA LEU A 193 -34.60 -8.23 -8.00
C LEU A 193 -34.91 -9.44 -8.89
N ARG A 194 -34.13 -10.53 -8.80
CA ARG A 194 -34.42 -11.79 -9.51
C ARG A 194 -35.71 -12.48 -9.03
N GLY A 195 -36.10 -12.26 -7.77
CA GLY A 195 -37.37 -12.73 -7.23
C GLY A 195 -38.54 -11.76 -7.40
N SER A 196 -38.30 -10.57 -7.95
CA SER A 196 -39.33 -9.53 -8.13
C SER A 196 -39.84 -9.53 -9.57
N ARG A 197 -41.16 -9.32 -9.78
CA ARG A 197 -41.69 -9.07 -11.12
C ARG A 197 -41.00 -7.82 -11.70
N PRO A 198 -40.57 -7.83 -12.99
CA PRO A 198 -40.00 -6.64 -13.60
C PRO A 198 -41.00 -5.49 -13.48
N GLY A 199 -40.51 -4.30 -13.08
CA GLY A 199 -41.34 -3.09 -13.05
C GLY A 199 -41.93 -2.80 -14.43
N SER A 200 -43.02 -2.02 -14.49
CA SER A 200 -43.82 -1.80 -15.72
C SER A 200 -42.99 -1.43 -16.96
N ILE A 201 -41.91 -0.65 -16.77
CA ILE A 201 -41.00 -0.24 -17.83
C ILE A 201 -40.14 -1.41 -18.34
N ALA A 202 -39.58 -2.22 -17.44
CA ALA A 202 -38.77 -3.39 -17.79
C ALA A 202 -39.63 -4.51 -18.39
N ALA A 203 -40.88 -4.66 -17.92
CA ALA A 203 -41.87 -5.56 -18.50
C ALA A 203 -42.24 -5.14 -19.92
N ALA A 204 -42.51 -3.84 -20.15
CA ALA A 204 -42.81 -3.31 -21.48
C ALA A 204 -41.64 -3.48 -22.46
N ALA A 205 -40.39 -3.27 -22.00
CA ALA A 205 -39.20 -3.48 -22.81
C ALA A 205 -38.99 -4.96 -23.19
N LEU A 206 -39.22 -5.89 -22.26
CA LEU A 206 -39.16 -7.33 -22.55
C LEU A 206 -40.23 -7.74 -23.56
N THR A 207 -41.46 -7.25 -23.43
CA THR A 207 -42.54 -7.52 -24.40
C THR A 207 -42.23 -6.98 -25.80
N MET A 208 -41.59 -5.81 -25.92
CA MET A 208 -41.16 -5.28 -27.22
C MET A 208 -40.03 -6.10 -27.87
N VAL A 209 -39.13 -6.67 -27.08
CA VAL A 209 -38.03 -7.52 -27.60
C VAL A 209 -38.58 -8.85 -28.10
N PHE A 210 -39.53 -9.47 -27.39
CA PHE A 210 -40.13 -10.73 -27.82
C PHE A 210 -41.06 -10.57 -29.04
N ASN A 211 -41.76 -9.45 -29.20
CA ASN A 211 -42.60 -9.18 -30.38
C ASN A 211 -41.82 -8.75 -31.63
N ARG A 212 -40.50 -8.55 -31.55
CA ARG A 212 -39.65 -8.26 -32.72
C ARG A 212 -38.96 -9.49 -33.30
N CYS A 213 -39.12 -10.66 -32.68
CA CYS A 213 -38.54 -11.93 -33.13
C CYS A 213 -39.60 -12.98 -33.54
N ALA A 214 -40.88 -12.61 -33.58
CA ALA A 214 -41.97 -13.39 -34.17
C ALA A 214 -42.45 -12.69 -35.45
#